data_AF-A0A936C2X6-F1
#
_entry.id   AF-A0A936C2X6-F1
#
_cell.length_a   1.000
_cell.length_b   1.000
_cell.length_c   1.000
_cell.angle_alpha   90.00
_cell.angle_beta   90.00
_cell.angle_gamma   90.00
#
_symmetry.space_group_name_H-M   'P 1'
#
loop_
_entity.id
_entity.type
_entity.pdbx_description
1 polymer ?
#
loop_
_entity_poly.entity_id
_entity_poly.type
_entity_poly.pdbx_seq_one_letter_code
_entity_poly.pdbx_strand_id
1 'polypeptide(L)'
;MVMADLEANISGSWRSLRARYRWSRALALLRSICIAELMFGSFVLGTALGPVPLRHIEVILGNAVAVTLGIAIFASTYRRSLGRGAMVVADVLEGSRRARRRILVFSDHLLIDDEIVIRSGMSAQLEGKVLWVRYPDPRFFGPVLREFQGDRTTLESLRTALGAAPEGAT
;
A
#
# COMPACT_ATOMS: atom_id res chain seq x y z
N MET A 1 7.69 -15.69 -31.11
CA MET A 1 8.92 -15.49 -30.32
C MET A 1 8.90 -14.19 -29.51
N VAL A 2 8.40 -13.08 -30.05
CA VAL A 2 8.30 -11.76 -29.35
C VAL A 2 7.45 -11.78 -28.06
N MET A 3 6.42 -12.61 -27.96
CA MET A 3 5.57 -12.69 -26.76
C MET A 3 6.25 -13.33 -25.53
N ALA A 4 7.10 -14.34 -25.73
CA ALA A 4 7.79 -15.01 -24.62
C ALA A 4 8.87 -14.11 -23.98
N ASP A 5 9.55 -13.30 -24.79
CA ASP A 5 10.51 -12.30 -24.28
C ASP A 5 9.82 -11.14 -23.54
N LEU A 6 8.62 -10.75 -23.98
CA LEU A 6 7.80 -9.77 -23.26
C LEU A 6 7.35 -10.29 -21.90
N GLU A 7 6.90 -11.54 -21.82
CA GLU A 7 6.50 -12.17 -20.55
C GLU A 7 7.68 -12.35 -19.58
N ALA A 8 8.85 -12.75 -20.09
CA ALA A 8 10.06 -12.87 -19.29
C ALA A 8 10.51 -11.52 -18.70
N ASN A 9 10.51 -10.46 -19.52
CA ASN A 9 10.92 -9.12 -19.10
C ASN A 9 9.93 -8.49 -18.11
N ILE A 10 8.64 -8.69 -18.34
CA ILE A 10 7.57 -8.28 -17.42
C ILE A 10 7.76 -9.01 -16.08
N SER A 11 7.90 -10.34 -16.07
CA SER A 11 8.04 -11.15 -14.84
C SER A 11 9.26 -10.76 -13.98
N GLY A 12 10.39 -10.39 -14.61
CA GLY A 12 11.59 -9.88 -13.92
C GLY A 12 11.39 -8.49 -13.29
N SER A 13 10.67 -7.61 -13.99
CA SER A 13 10.31 -6.28 -13.47
C SER A 13 9.41 -6.39 -12.21
N TRP A 14 8.44 -7.32 -12.20
CA TRP A 14 7.55 -7.52 -11.05
C TRP A 14 8.28 -8.01 -9.79
N ARG A 15 9.24 -8.93 -9.94
CA ARG A 15 10.03 -9.43 -8.81
C ARG A 15 10.88 -8.33 -8.19
N SER A 16 11.50 -7.49 -9.03
CA SER A 16 12.34 -6.40 -8.56
C SER A 16 11.54 -5.24 -7.93
N LEU A 17 10.34 -4.92 -8.45
CA LEU A 17 9.43 -3.94 -7.86
C LEU A 17 8.87 -4.39 -6.51
N ARG A 18 8.41 -5.65 -6.40
CA ARG A 18 7.95 -6.21 -5.11
C ARG A 18 9.09 -6.28 -4.09
N ALA A 19 10.30 -6.65 -4.52
CA ALA A 19 11.45 -6.65 -3.64
C ALA A 19 11.75 -5.23 -3.14
N ARG A 20 11.83 -4.23 -4.03
CA ARG A 20 12.07 -2.82 -3.66
C ARG A 20 11.02 -2.28 -2.67
N TYR A 21 9.74 -2.63 -2.86
CA TYR A 21 8.67 -2.17 -1.97
C TYR A 21 8.65 -2.90 -0.61
N ARG A 22 8.96 -4.20 -0.59
CA ARG A 22 9.14 -4.93 0.67
C ARG A 22 10.35 -4.41 1.44
N TRP A 23 11.44 -4.11 0.73
CA TRP A 23 12.64 -3.50 1.29
C TRP A 23 12.38 -2.09 1.81
N SER A 24 11.62 -1.24 1.10
CA SER A 24 11.29 0.10 1.57
C SER A 24 10.38 0.07 2.81
N ARG A 25 9.38 -0.82 2.85
CA ARG A 25 8.57 -1.07 4.06
C ARG A 25 9.45 -1.53 5.22
N ALA A 26 10.32 -2.52 5.00
CA ALA A 26 11.22 -3.04 6.05
C ALA A 26 12.17 -1.97 6.56
N LEU A 27 12.79 -1.18 5.67
CA LEU A 27 13.67 -0.06 6.03
C LEU A 27 12.95 1.02 6.83
N ALA A 28 11.71 1.35 6.46
CA ALA A 28 10.93 2.37 7.15
C ALA A 28 10.47 1.87 8.54
N LEU A 29 10.14 0.58 8.68
CA LEU A 29 9.84 -0.09 9.95
C LEU A 29 11.07 -0.14 10.86
N LEU A 30 12.22 -0.53 10.31
CA LEU A 30 13.50 -0.52 11.02
C LEU A 30 13.84 0.88 11.52
N ARG A 31 13.67 1.91 10.69
CA ARG A 31 13.86 3.31 11.11
C ARG A 31 12.93 3.70 12.26
N SER A 32 11.64 3.36 12.21
CA SER A 32 10.72 3.68 13.31
C SER A 32 11.08 2.95 14.61
N ILE A 33 11.53 1.69 14.51
CA ILE A 33 12.00 0.92 15.66
C ILE A 33 13.28 1.56 16.23
N CYS A 34 14.26 1.90 15.40
CA CYS A 34 15.47 2.58 15.85
C CYS A 34 15.18 3.92 16.54
N ILE A 35 14.22 4.72 16.03
CA ILE A 35 13.82 5.97 16.68
C ILE A 35 13.17 5.69 18.04
N ALA A 36 12.29 4.69 18.12
CA ALA A 36 11.66 4.29 19.39
C ALA A 36 12.70 3.80 20.41
N GLU A 37 13.68 2.99 19.99
CA GLU A 37 14.77 2.53 20.84
C GLU A 37 15.69 3.67 21.29
N LEU A 38 15.98 4.65 20.43
CA LEU A 38 16.75 5.85 20.81
C LEU A 38 16.01 6.69 21.86
N MET A 39 14.69 6.87 21.71
CA MET A 39 13.87 7.57 22.70
C MET A 39 13.82 6.79 24.02
N PHE A 40 13.67 5.47 23.96
CA PHE A 40 13.66 4.61 25.13
C PHE A 40 15.03 4.58 25.83
N GLY A 41 16.12 4.47 25.08
CA GLY A 41 17.49 4.55 25.60
C GLY A 41 17.76 5.88 26.29
N SER A 42 17.25 6.99 25.74
CA SER A 42 17.33 8.32 26.36
C SER A 42 16.57 8.38 27.69
N PHE A 43 15.40 7.73 27.77
CA PHE A 43 14.64 7.59 29.01
C PHE A 43 15.39 6.75 30.06
N VAL A 44 15.91 5.58 29.66
CA VAL A 44 16.68 4.70 30.55
C VAL A 44 17.92 5.41 31.09
N LEU A 45 18.69 6.10 30.24
CA LEU A 45 19.84 6.92 30.65
C LEU A 45 19.44 8.01 31.65
N GLY A 46 18.34 8.72 31.40
CA GLY A 46 17.83 9.74 32.32
C GLY A 46 17.42 9.16 33.69
N THR A 47 16.79 7.98 33.71
CA THR A 47 16.40 7.30 34.95
C THR A 47 17.57 6.68 35.71
N ALA A 48 18.64 6.24 35.02
CA ALA A 48 19.84 5.71 35.65
C ALA A 48 20.62 6.79 36.42
N LEU A 49 20.50 8.05 36.00
CA LEU A 49 21.03 9.23 36.71
C LEU A 49 20.03 9.79 37.75
N GLY A 50 18.83 9.21 37.83
CA GLY A 50 17.79 9.59 38.78
C GLY A 50 17.93 8.90 40.15
N PRO A 51 17.13 9.30 41.14
CA PRO A 51 17.24 8.80 42.52
C PRO A 51 16.86 7.32 42.70
N VAL A 52 16.21 6.69 41.71
CA VAL A 52 15.82 5.29 41.74
C VAL A 52 16.14 4.63 40.40
N PRO A 53 17.14 3.75 40.31
CA PRO A 53 17.46 3.05 39.07
C PRO A 53 16.37 2.03 38.73
N LEU A 54 16.04 1.95 37.44
CA LEU A 54 15.06 0.97 36.92
C LEU A 54 15.55 -0.46 37.09
N ARG A 55 14.63 -1.37 37.39
CA ARG A 55 14.91 -2.82 37.43
C ARG A 55 15.02 -3.35 36.00
N HIS A 56 15.83 -4.40 35.80
CA HIS A 56 16.01 -5.02 34.48
C HIS A 56 14.67 -5.43 33.82
N ILE A 57 13.70 -5.90 34.62
CA ILE A 57 12.37 -6.26 34.12
C ILE A 57 11.61 -5.04 33.57
N GLU A 58 11.72 -3.88 34.22
CA GLU A 58 11.08 -2.63 33.77
C GLU A 58 11.70 -2.13 32.46
N VAL A 59 13.01 -2.31 32.30
CA VAL A 59 13.71 -1.99 31.05
C VAL A 59 13.23 -2.89 29.91
N ILE A 60 13.12 -4.20 30.15
CA ILE A 60 12.64 -5.16 29.14
C ILE A 60 11.18 -4.87 28.76
N LEU A 61 10.32 -4.63 29.76
CA LEU A 61 8.91 -4.31 29.53
C LEU A 61 8.76 -3.00 28.75
N GLY A 62 9.53 -1.98 29.13
CA GLY A 62 9.56 -0.68 28.48
C GLY A 62 10.01 -0.77 27.02
N ASN A 63 11.03 -1.58 26.71
CA ASN A 63 11.47 -1.78 25.33
C ASN A 63 10.41 -2.52 24.50
N ALA A 64 9.80 -3.57 25.06
CA ALA A 64 8.72 -4.29 24.40
C ALA A 64 7.54 -3.36 24.06
N VAL A 65 7.17 -2.46 25.00
CA VAL A 65 6.14 -1.44 24.77
C VAL A 65 6.58 -0.44 23.69
N ALA A 66 7.81 0.06 23.74
CA ALA A 66 8.34 1.03 22.77
C ALA A 66 8.33 0.47 21.33
N VAL A 67 8.76 -0.78 21.14
CA VAL A 67 8.72 -1.47 19.85
C VAL A 67 7.27 -1.62 19.37
N THR A 68 6.37 -2.06 20.25
CA THR A 68 4.95 -2.25 19.92
C THR A 68 4.30 -0.93 19.51
N LEU A 69 4.58 0.16 20.23
CA LEU A 69 4.09 1.49 19.91
C LEU A 69 4.66 1.99 18.59
N GLY A 70 5.96 1.78 18.35
CA GLY A 70 6.64 2.12 17.10
C GLY A 70 5.99 1.45 15.90
N ILE A 71 5.66 0.15 16.01
CA ILE A 71 4.96 -0.60 14.96
C ILE A 71 3.53 -0.05 14.74
N ALA A 72 2.78 0.21 15.81
CA ALA A 72 1.41 0.72 15.72
C ALA A 72 1.36 2.13 15.07
N ILE A 73 2.26 3.02 15.48
CA ILE A 73 2.38 4.36 14.90
C ILE A 73 2.85 4.27 13.45
N PHE A 74 3.81 3.39 13.15
CA PHE A 74 4.27 3.17 11.79
C PHE A 74 3.14 2.73 10.85
N ALA A 75 2.33 1.74 11.25
CA ALA A 75 1.23 1.25 10.43
C ALA A 75 0.24 2.38 10.06
N SER A 76 -0.08 3.26 11.01
CA SER A 76 -0.97 4.40 10.77
C SER A 76 -0.32 5.50 9.93
N THR A 77 0.95 5.81 10.19
CA THR A 77 1.69 6.89 9.53
C THR A 77 2.03 6.53 8.09
N TYR A 78 2.39 5.27 7.85
CA TYR A 78 2.64 4.73 6.52
C TYR A 78 1.40 4.84 5.63
N ARG A 79 0.22 4.44 6.14
CA ARG A 79 -1.08 4.58 5.44
C ARG A 79 -1.44 6.03 5.12
N ARG A 80 -1.04 6.98 5.97
CA ARG A 80 -1.24 8.42 5.71
C ARG A 80 -0.25 8.95 4.67
N SER A 81 1.01 8.54 4.74
CA SER A 81 2.05 9.00 3.80
C SER A 81 1.81 8.51 2.37
N LEU A 82 1.36 7.26 2.20
CA LEU A 82 1.00 6.72 0.89
C LEU A 82 -0.13 7.52 0.23
N GLY A 83 -1.11 7.98 1.01
CA GLY A 83 -2.18 8.82 0.50
C GLY A 83 -1.73 10.19 -0.02
N ARG A 84 -0.60 10.73 0.46
CA ARG A 84 -0.07 12.04 -0.01
C ARG A 84 0.62 11.96 -1.35
N GLY A 85 1.13 10.78 -1.74
CA GLY A 85 1.78 10.56 -3.03
C GLY A 85 0.85 10.05 -4.13
N ALA A 86 -0.39 9.66 -3.76
CA ALA A 86 -1.36 9.14 -4.71
C ALA A 86 -2.03 10.29 -5.49
N MET A 87 -2.22 10.09 -6.80
CA MET A 87 -2.97 11.00 -7.66
C MET A 87 -4.46 10.99 -7.31
N VAL A 88 -4.99 9.81 -6.99
CA VAL A 88 -6.37 9.61 -6.56
C VAL A 88 -6.41 8.65 -5.39
N VAL A 89 -7.21 9.00 -4.37
CA VAL A 89 -7.51 8.17 -3.21
C VAL A 89 -9.01 7.96 -3.19
N ALA A 90 -9.45 6.71 -3.22
CA ALA A 90 -10.86 6.36 -3.23
C ALA A 90 -11.14 5.20 -2.28
N ASP A 91 -12.21 5.31 -1.51
CA ASP A 91 -12.77 4.18 -0.76
C ASP A 91 -13.95 3.63 -1.56
N VAL A 92 -13.87 2.36 -1.96
CA VAL A 92 -14.88 1.68 -2.77
C VAL A 92 -15.26 0.34 -2.15
N LEU A 93 -16.37 -0.24 -2.60
CA LEU A 93 -16.81 -1.59 -2.23
C LEU A 93 -16.43 -2.54 -3.36
N GLU A 94 -15.71 -3.62 -3.04
CA GLU A 94 -15.26 -4.60 -4.02
C GLU A 94 -16.17 -5.85 -4.01
N GLY A 95 -16.66 -6.22 -5.21
CA GLY A 95 -17.38 -7.45 -5.51
C GLY A 95 -18.71 -7.66 -4.74
N SER A 96 -19.28 -8.86 -4.88
CA SER A 96 -20.60 -9.21 -4.31
C SER A 96 -20.65 -9.19 -2.79
N ARG A 97 -19.50 -9.39 -2.12
CA ARG A 97 -19.38 -9.31 -0.65
C ARG A 97 -19.26 -7.86 -0.14
N ARG A 98 -19.22 -6.87 -1.03
CA ARG A 98 -19.11 -5.44 -0.71
C ARG A 98 -18.00 -5.17 0.32
N ALA A 99 -16.84 -5.77 0.11
CA ALA A 99 -15.70 -5.54 1.00
C ALA A 99 -15.19 -4.12 0.78
N ARG A 100 -15.11 -3.31 1.84
CA ARG A 100 -14.57 -1.95 1.72
C ARG A 100 -13.08 -2.01 1.42
N ARG A 101 -12.67 -1.45 0.30
CA ARG A 101 -11.30 -1.37 -0.18
C ARG A 101 -10.90 0.07 -0.39
N ARG A 102 -9.65 0.37 -0.06
CA ARG A 102 -9.03 1.65 -0.37
C ARG A 102 -8.18 1.51 -1.62
N ILE A 103 -8.50 2.27 -2.65
CA ILE A 103 -7.74 2.34 -3.90
C ILE A 103 -6.89 3.61 -3.89
N LEU A 104 -5.61 3.44 -4.15
CA LEU A 104 -4.64 4.50 -4.33
C LEU A 104 -4.09 4.39 -5.75
N VAL A 105 -4.29 5.43 -6.56
CA VAL A 105 -3.77 5.48 -7.94
C VAL A 105 -2.50 6.31 -7.95
N PHE A 106 -1.40 5.73 -8.42
CA PHE A 106 -0.14 6.41 -8.69
C PHE A 106 0.09 6.51 -10.20
N SER A 107 1.12 7.25 -10.61
CA SER A 107 1.44 7.45 -12.04
C SER A 107 1.70 6.15 -12.79
N ASP A 108 2.35 5.19 -12.13
CA ASP A 108 2.89 3.96 -12.69
C ASP A 108 2.18 2.68 -12.20
N HIS A 109 1.51 2.75 -11.04
CA HIS A 109 0.87 1.60 -10.43
C HIS A 109 -0.41 1.97 -9.65
N LEU A 110 -1.23 0.96 -9.40
CA LEU A 110 -2.43 1.00 -8.58
C LEU A 110 -2.18 0.21 -7.30
N LEU A 111 -2.64 0.73 -6.18
CA LEU A 111 -2.64 0.04 -4.89
C LEU A 111 -4.09 -0.21 -4.47
N ILE A 112 -4.50 -1.46 -4.38
CA ILE A 112 -5.79 -1.89 -3.83
C ILE A 112 -5.52 -2.46 -2.44
N ASP A 113 -5.74 -1.66 -1.41
CA ASP A 113 -5.41 -2.00 -0.02
C ASP A 113 -3.91 -2.34 0.16
N ASP A 114 -3.54 -3.63 0.14
CA ASP A 114 -2.14 -4.11 0.19
C ASP A 114 -1.65 -4.71 -1.15
N GLU A 115 -2.49 -4.76 -2.18
CA GLU A 115 -2.17 -5.33 -3.49
C GLU A 115 -1.66 -4.26 -4.45
N ILE A 116 -0.49 -4.49 -5.05
CA ILE A 116 0.08 -3.62 -6.07
C ILE A 116 -0.22 -4.21 -7.45
N VAL A 117 -0.85 -3.41 -8.29
CA VAL A 117 -1.17 -3.75 -9.67
C VAL A 117 -0.53 -2.73 -10.60
N ILE A 118 0.39 -3.15 -11.47
CA ILE A 118 1.02 -2.27 -12.46
C ILE A 118 0.00 -1.91 -13.53
N ARG A 119 0.02 -0.63 -13.94
CA ARG A 119 -0.98 -0.05 -14.84
C ARG A 119 -0.88 -0.56 -16.30
N SER A 120 0.22 -1.19 -16.67
CA SER A 120 0.44 -1.72 -18.02
C SER A 120 -0.62 -2.78 -18.37
N GLY A 121 -1.43 -2.49 -19.40
CA GLY A 121 -2.50 -3.39 -19.85
C GLY A 121 -3.78 -3.34 -19.00
N MET A 122 -3.95 -2.31 -18.17
CA MET A 122 -5.22 -2.04 -17.49
C MET A 122 -6.24 -1.42 -18.45
N SER A 123 -7.49 -1.82 -18.29
CA SER A 123 -8.64 -1.11 -18.84
C SER A 123 -9.70 -0.92 -17.75
N ALA A 124 -10.24 0.29 -17.63
CA ALA A 124 -11.33 0.58 -16.72
C ALA A 124 -12.58 0.96 -17.52
N GLN A 125 -13.73 0.38 -17.19
CA GLN A 125 -15.02 0.70 -17.78
C GLN A 125 -16.00 1.04 -16.66
N LEU A 126 -16.69 2.17 -16.79
CA LEU A 126 -17.67 2.60 -15.81
C LEU A 126 -19.05 2.33 -16.37
N GLU A 127 -19.85 1.51 -15.69
CA GLU A 127 -21.21 1.19 -16.06
C GLU A 127 -22.14 1.56 -14.91
N GLY A 128 -22.84 2.70 -15.06
CA GLY A 128 -23.70 3.24 -14.02
C GLY A 128 -22.95 3.59 -12.72
N LYS A 129 -23.09 2.75 -11.69
CA LYS A 129 -22.44 2.90 -10.36
C LYS A 129 -21.36 1.86 -10.10
N VAL A 130 -20.91 1.18 -11.15
CA VAL A 130 -19.98 0.07 -11.07
C VAL A 130 -18.79 0.35 -11.99
N LEU A 131 -17.59 0.35 -11.42
CA LEU A 131 -16.34 0.45 -12.15
C LEU A 131 -15.74 -0.94 -12.31
N TRP A 132 -15.71 -1.42 -13.54
CA TRP A 132 -15.06 -2.64 -13.95
C TRP A 132 -13.60 -2.35 -14.29
N VAL A 133 -12.67 -2.96 -13.56
CA VAL A 133 -11.23 -2.83 -13.81
C VAL A 133 -10.70 -4.18 -14.24
N ARG A 134 -10.19 -4.24 -15.46
CA ARG A 134 -9.55 -5.42 -16.03
C ARG A 134 -8.05 -5.23 -16.06
N TYR A 135 -7.30 -6.19 -15.56
CA TYR A 135 -5.85 -6.16 -15.58
C TYR A 135 -5.25 -7.56 -15.65
N PRO A 136 -4.04 -7.72 -16.22
CA PRO A 136 -3.33 -8.99 -16.17
C PRO A 136 -2.81 -9.23 -14.74
N ASP A 137 -3.26 -10.31 -14.10
CA ASP A 137 -2.69 -10.75 -12.82
C ASP A 137 -1.87 -12.02 -13.06
N PRO A 138 -0.55 -12.02 -12.82
CA PRO A 138 0.28 -13.21 -13.02
C PRO A 138 -0.08 -14.39 -12.11
N ARG A 139 -0.91 -14.20 -11.08
CA ARG A 139 -1.44 -15.30 -10.26
C ARG A 139 -2.52 -16.10 -10.98
N PHE A 140 -3.19 -15.48 -11.94
CA PHE A 140 -4.26 -16.09 -12.71
C PHE A 140 -3.81 -16.19 -14.18
N PHE A 141 -4.02 -17.32 -14.85
CA PHE A 141 -3.71 -17.46 -16.28
C PHE A 141 -4.75 -16.72 -17.12
N GLY A 142 -4.83 -15.39 -16.99
CA GLY A 142 -5.78 -14.55 -17.69
C GLY A 142 -5.98 -13.17 -17.05
N PRO A 143 -6.72 -12.28 -17.74
CA PRO A 143 -7.08 -10.99 -17.21
C PRO A 143 -8.08 -11.15 -16.07
N VAL A 144 -7.77 -10.56 -14.92
CA VAL A 144 -8.67 -10.49 -13.77
C VAL A 144 -9.60 -9.30 -13.98
N LEU A 145 -10.90 -9.55 -13.84
CA LEU A 145 -11.93 -8.52 -13.83
C LEU A 145 -12.33 -8.27 -12.38
N ARG A 146 -12.18 -7.02 -11.92
CA ARG A 146 -12.63 -6.58 -10.61
C ARG A 146 -13.77 -5.59 -10.73
N GLU A 147 -14.69 -5.71 -9.80
CA GLU A 147 -15.88 -4.87 -9.70
C GLU A 147 -15.72 -3.94 -8.49
N PHE A 148 -15.77 -2.63 -8.73
CA PHE A 148 -15.77 -1.61 -7.68
C PHE A 148 -17.06 -0.80 -7.71
N GLN A 149 -17.76 -0.75 -6.59
CA GLN A 149 -18.96 0.05 -6.40
C GLN A 149 -18.65 1.23 -5.49
N GLY A 150 -19.25 2.38 -5.75
CA GLY A 150 -18.97 3.58 -4.98
C GLY A 150 -19.77 4.78 -5.44
N ASP A 151 -19.40 5.95 -4.92
CA ASP A 151 -19.97 7.20 -5.40
C ASP A 151 -19.50 7.50 -6.83
N ARG A 152 -20.41 8.01 -7.67
CA ARG A 152 -20.17 8.20 -9.10
C ARG A 152 -19.00 9.14 -9.36
N THR A 153 -18.89 10.25 -8.61
CA THR A 153 -17.80 11.22 -8.76
C THR A 153 -16.44 10.60 -8.46
N THR A 154 -16.40 9.69 -7.48
CA THR A 154 -15.19 8.96 -7.07
C THR A 154 -14.80 7.94 -8.13
N LEU A 155 -15.77 7.19 -8.67
CA LEU A 155 -15.54 6.21 -9.73
C LEU A 155 -15.12 6.87 -11.06
N GLU A 156 -15.68 8.03 -11.40
CA GLU A 156 -15.27 8.81 -12.58
C GLU A 156 -13.83 9.32 -12.42
N SER A 157 -13.46 9.80 -11.23
CA SER A 157 -12.08 10.21 -10.93
C SER A 157 -11.10 9.04 -11.06
N LEU A 158 -11.49 7.86 -10.57
CA LEU A 158 -10.70 6.63 -10.74
C LEU A 158 -10.58 6.22 -12.21
N ARG A 159 -11.67 6.25 -12.99
CA ARG A 159 -11.67 5.94 -14.42
C ARG A 159 -10.67 6.82 -15.18
N THR A 160 -10.76 8.13 -14.94
CA THR A 160 -9.88 9.13 -15.57
C THR A 160 -8.41 8.91 -15.18
N ALA A 161 -8.13 8.69 -13.89
CA ALA A 161 -6.77 8.45 -13.41
C ALA A 161 -6.16 7.16 -13.96
N LEU A 162 -6.99 6.13 -14.19
CA LEU A 162 -6.57 4.88 -14.82
C LEU A 162 -6.27 5.05 -16.32
N GLY A 163 -6.66 6.17 -16.93
CA GLY A 163 -6.43 6.47 -18.34
C GLY A 163 -7.38 5.74 -19.28
N ALA A 164 -8.56 5.36 -18.79
CA ALA A 164 -9.63 4.92 -19.66
C ALA A 164 -10.17 6.11 -20.46
N ALA A 165 -10.32 5.92 -21.78
CA ALA A 165 -10.92 6.92 -22.64
C ALA A 165 -12.33 7.30 -22.15
N PRO A 166 -12.73 8.58 -22.25
CA PRO A 166 -14.10 8.95 -21.95
C PRO A 166 -15.06 8.17 -22.84
N GLU A 167 -16.15 7.65 -22.26
CA GLU A 167 -17.25 7.06 -23.05
C GLU A 167 -17.67 8.05 -24.13
N GLY A 168 -17.52 7.66 -25.40
CA GLY A 168 -17.86 8.48 -26.56
C GLY A 168 -16.69 9.00 -27.40
N ALA A 169 -15.44 8.69 -27.05
CA ALA A 169 -14.29 8.93 -27.93
C ALA A 169 -14.04 7.68 -28.81
N THR A 170 -14.83 7.53 -29.87
CA THR A 170 -14.50 6.69 -31.04
C THR A 170 -13.68 7.47 -32.05
#